data_AF-A0A1M6WDZ1-F1
#
_entry.id   AF-A0A1M6WDZ1-F1
#
_cell.length_a   1.000
_cell.length_b   1.000
_cell.length_c   1.000
_cell.angle_alpha   90.00
_cell.angle_beta   90.00
_cell.angle_gamma   90.00
#
_symmetry.space_group_name_H-M   'P 1'
#
loop_
_entity.id
_entity.type
_entity.pdbx_description
1 polymer ?
#
loop_
_entity_poly.entity_id
_entity_poly.type
_entity_poly.pdbx_seq_one_letter_code
_entity_poly.pdbx_strand_id
1 'polypeptide(L)'
;MSRVGKKPIPIPAKTKVTVSNGMVTVQGEKGKLERPLHPDVELKIEGDEITVVPVVERRKITAVQGLVRSLVANMVTGVSTGFKRVLEVNGIGYKAELNGQTLNLTLGFSHPVDFPLPQGITAEVDKKNNITLEGIDNELLGQTAASIRALRPPEPYKGKGIKYAEERIIRKAGKTGA
;
A
#
# COMPACT_ATOMS: atom_id res chain seq x y z
N MET A 1 -0.47 -26.90 -2.06
CA MET A 1 -1.14 -26.18 -3.18
C MET A 1 -1.59 -24.82 -2.70
N SER A 2 -1.33 -23.73 -3.44
CA SER A 2 -1.81 -22.40 -3.08
C SER A 2 -3.30 -22.27 -3.40
N ARG A 3 -4.16 -22.14 -2.38
CA ARG A 3 -5.59 -21.89 -2.56
C ARG A 3 -5.87 -20.49 -3.13
N VAL A 4 -4.96 -19.54 -2.93
CA VAL A 4 -5.10 -18.15 -3.38
C VAL A 4 -4.79 -18.00 -4.87
N GLY A 5 -3.76 -18.70 -5.37
CA GLY A 5 -3.35 -18.61 -6.78
C GLY A 5 -4.37 -19.14 -7.78
N LYS A 6 -5.24 -20.07 -7.36
CA LYS A 6 -6.30 -20.66 -8.20
C LYS A 6 -7.60 -19.84 -8.23
N LYS A 7 -7.73 -18.81 -7.38
CA LYS A 7 -8.94 -18.00 -7.34
C LYS A 7 -8.93 -17.04 -8.53
N PRO A 8 -10.02 -16.98 -9.32
CA PRO A 8 -10.15 -15.98 -10.37
C PRO A 8 -10.09 -14.57 -9.78
N ILE A 9 -9.76 -13.61 -10.64
CA ILE A 9 -9.76 -12.19 -10.33
C ILE A 9 -10.88 -11.58 -11.17
N PRO A 10 -11.96 -11.06 -10.54
CA PRO A 10 -13.01 -10.38 -11.28
C PRO A 10 -12.50 -9.05 -11.82
N ILE A 11 -12.86 -8.72 -13.05
CA ILE A 11 -12.55 -7.43 -13.68
C ILE A 11 -13.76 -6.50 -13.47
N PRO A 12 -13.63 -5.43 -12.68
CA PRO A 12 -14.71 -4.45 -12.52
C PRO A 12 -15.02 -3.76 -13.85
N ALA A 13 -16.29 -3.37 -14.04
CA ALA A 13 -16.71 -2.58 -15.20
C ALA A 13 -15.79 -1.36 -15.37
N LYS A 14 -15.40 -1.08 -16.62
CA LYS A 14 -14.48 0.00 -17.02
C LYS A 14 -12.98 -0.22 -16.70
N THR A 15 -12.60 -1.42 -16.27
CA THR A 15 -11.19 -1.80 -16.15
C THR A 15 -10.76 -2.59 -17.38
N LYS A 16 -9.67 -2.20 -18.03
CA LYS A 16 -9.08 -2.91 -19.17
C LYS A 16 -7.76 -3.53 -18.75
N VAL A 17 -7.64 -4.84 -18.93
CA VAL A 17 -6.38 -5.57 -18.71
C VAL A 17 -5.84 -6.05 -20.04
N THR A 18 -4.59 -5.73 -20.32
CA THR A 18 -3.88 -6.16 -21.52
C THR A 18 -2.57 -6.82 -21.14
N VAL A 19 -2.27 -7.93 -21.80
CA VAL A 19 -1.00 -8.66 -21.62
C VAL A 19 -0.27 -8.62 -22.97
N SER A 20 0.90 -8.00 -23.00
CA SER A 20 1.72 -7.88 -24.21
C SER A 20 3.19 -8.04 -23.87
N ASN A 21 3.92 -8.86 -24.62
CA ASN A 21 5.38 -9.04 -24.50
C ASN A 21 5.86 -9.34 -23.07
N GLY A 22 5.10 -10.15 -22.31
CA GLY A 22 5.44 -10.46 -20.92
C GLY A 22 5.24 -9.29 -19.95
N MET A 23 4.48 -8.26 -20.34
CA MET A 23 4.07 -7.15 -19.48
C MET A 23 2.56 -7.14 -19.31
N VAL A 24 2.12 -6.94 -18.07
CA VAL A 24 0.71 -6.76 -17.71
C VAL A 24 0.46 -5.28 -17.54
N THR A 25 -0.51 -4.78 -18.27
CA THR A 25 -0.96 -3.40 -18.19
C THR A 25 -2.42 -3.40 -17.77
N VAL A 26 -2.73 -2.67 -16.70
CA VAL A 26 -4.06 -2.52 -16.15
C VAL A 26 -4.44 -1.05 -16.22
N GLN A 27 -5.54 -0.74 -16.90
CA GLN A 27 -6.08 0.61 -17.06
C GLN A 27 -7.47 0.69 -16.44
N GLY A 28 -7.75 1.75 -15.68
CA GLY A 28 -9.05 2.00 -15.11
C GLY A 28 -9.30 3.50 -14.93
N GLU A 29 -10.35 3.83 -14.18
CA GLU A 29 -10.78 5.22 -13.98
C GLU A 29 -9.72 6.08 -13.26
N LYS A 30 -8.99 5.49 -12.30
CA LYS A 30 -8.00 6.24 -11.52
C LYS A 30 -6.65 6.38 -12.22
N GLY A 31 -6.33 5.54 -13.20
CA GLY A 31 -5.06 5.59 -13.91
C GLY A 31 -4.64 4.28 -14.56
N LYS A 32 -3.33 4.17 -14.82
CA LYS A 32 -2.69 3.02 -15.49
C LYS A 32 -1.56 2.48 -14.62
N LEU A 33 -1.49 1.17 -14.49
CA LEU A 33 -0.37 0.46 -13.86
C LEU A 33 0.21 -0.57 -14.83
N GLU A 34 1.52 -0.73 -14.79
CA GLU A 34 2.26 -1.66 -15.64
C GLU A 34 3.22 -2.48 -14.79
N ARG A 35 3.34 -3.78 -15.10
CA ARG A 35 4.28 -4.67 -14.41
C ARG A 35 4.78 -5.79 -15.31
N PRO A 36 6.06 -6.18 -15.20
CA PRO A 36 6.54 -7.40 -15.85
C PRO A 36 5.89 -8.64 -15.23
N LEU A 37 5.48 -9.57 -16.10
CA LEU A 37 4.99 -10.90 -15.76
C LEU A 37 6.18 -11.87 -15.66
N HIS A 38 6.11 -12.80 -14.71
CA HIS A 38 7.11 -13.85 -14.60
C HIS A 38 6.96 -14.85 -15.76
N PRO A 39 8.04 -15.27 -16.45
CA PRO A 39 7.94 -16.12 -17.66
C PRO A 39 7.28 -17.48 -17.42
N ASP A 40 7.41 -18.04 -16.21
CA ASP A 40 6.81 -19.34 -15.84
C ASP A 40 5.29 -19.27 -15.54
N VAL A 41 4.63 -18.12 -15.74
CA VAL A 41 3.22 -17.91 -15.43
C VAL A 41 2.51 -17.20 -16.57
N GLU A 42 1.35 -17.72 -16.95
CA GLU A 42 0.46 -17.15 -17.96
C GLU A 42 -0.81 -16.57 -17.31
N LEU A 43 -1.35 -15.53 -17.94
CA LEU A 43 -2.63 -14.93 -17.57
C LEU A 43 -3.65 -15.25 -18.66
N LYS A 44 -4.70 -15.99 -18.30
CA LYS A 44 -5.85 -16.23 -19.16
C LYS A 44 -6.95 -15.24 -18.79
N ILE A 45 -7.40 -14.48 -19.79
CA ILE A 45 -8.50 -13.52 -19.64
C ILE A 45 -9.70 -14.18 -20.31
N GLU A 46 -10.68 -14.61 -19.52
CA GLU A 46 -11.89 -15.29 -19.97
C GLU A 46 -13.09 -14.44 -19.60
N GLY A 47 -13.61 -13.67 -20.56
CA GLY A 47 -14.71 -12.73 -20.34
C GLY A 47 -14.34 -11.67 -19.30
N ASP A 48 -15.03 -11.70 -18.15
CA ASP A 48 -14.89 -10.75 -17.05
C ASP A 48 -13.98 -11.25 -15.92
N GLU A 49 -13.30 -12.39 -16.09
CA GLU A 49 -12.40 -12.96 -15.09
C GLU A 49 -10.99 -13.20 -15.62
N ILE A 50 -10.00 -13.02 -14.74
CA ILE A 50 -8.60 -13.36 -15.01
C ILE A 50 -8.22 -14.58 -14.18
N THR A 51 -7.72 -15.60 -14.85
CA THR A 51 -7.17 -16.81 -14.23
C THR A 51 -5.66 -16.87 -14.46
N VAL A 52 -4.91 -17.08 -13.38
CA VAL A 52 -3.46 -17.19 -13.42
C VAL A 52 -3.07 -18.67 -13.51
N VAL A 53 -2.39 -19.06 -14.60
CA VAL A 53 -2.04 -20.46 -14.88
C VAL A 53 -0.52 -20.63 -14.89
N PRO A 54 0.05 -21.58 -14.12
CA PRO A 54 1.47 -21.89 -14.20
C PRO A 54 1.78 -22.69 -15.47
N VAL A 55 2.92 -22.43 -16.10
CA VAL A 55 3.35 -23.18 -17.30
C VAL A 55 3.74 -24.63 -16.95
N VAL A 56 4.33 -24.84 -15.77
CA VAL A 56 4.70 -26.18 -15.27
C VAL A 56 4.30 -26.31 -13.80
N GLU A 57 3.72 -27.45 -13.44
CA GLU A 57 3.36 -27.76 -12.05
C GLU A 57 4.60 -28.14 -11.22
N ARG A 58 5.30 -27.13 -10.70
CA ARG A 58 6.37 -27.29 -9.70
C ARG A 58 6.05 -26.47 -8.45
N ARG A 59 6.46 -26.96 -7.27
CA ARG A 59 6.21 -26.30 -5.98
C ARG A 59 6.64 -24.82 -5.96
N LYS A 60 7.78 -24.50 -6.58
CA LYS A 60 8.28 -23.12 -6.72
C LYS A 60 7.34 -22.27 -7.60
N ILE A 61 6.91 -22.80 -8.74
CA ILE A 61 6.04 -22.10 -9.70
C ILE A 61 4.65 -21.88 -9.10
N THR A 62 4.12 -22.82 -8.31
CA THR A 62 2.85 -22.61 -7.58
C THR A 62 2.91 -21.45 -6.58
N ALA A 63 4.09 -21.16 -6.00
CA ALA A 63 4.27 -19.99 -5.14
C ALA A 63 4.27 -18.70 -5.97
N VAL A 64 4.96 -18.70 -7.12
CA VAL A 64 4.97 -17.58 -8.07
C VAL A 64 3.56 -17.29 -8.60
N GLN A 65 2.77 -18.31 -8.92
CA GLN A 65 1.36 -18.16 -9.32
C GLN A 65 0.56 -17.37 -8.28
N GLY A 66 0.69 -17.70 -6.99
CA GLY A 66 0.00 -16.99 -5.91
C GLY A 66 0.44 -15.53 -5.77
N LEU A 67 1.73 -15.26 -5.95
CA LEU A 67 2.29 -13.91 -5.94
C LEU A 67 1.73 -13.08 -7.11
N VAL A 68 1.88 -13.57 -8.34
CA VAL A 68 1.42 -12.90 -9.56
C VAL A 68 -0.09 -12.62 -9.48
N ARG A 69 -0.88 -13.60 -9.06
CA ARG A 69 -2.33 -13.43 -8.85
C ARG A 69 -2.63 -12.29 -7.88
N SER A 70 -1.93 -12.23 -6.75
CA SER A 70 -2.15 -11.18 -5.75
C SER A 70 -1.76 -9.79 -6.27
N LEU A 71 -0.65 -9.71 -7.02
CA LEU A 71 -0.19 -8.46 -7.62
C LEU A 71 -1.18 -7.94 -8.68
N VAL A 72 -1.63 -8.80 -9.59
CA VAL A 72 -2.63 -8.42 -10.61
C VAL A 72 -3.95 -8.01 -9.97
N ALA A 73 -4.40 -8.75 -8.94
CA ALA A 73 -5.63 -8.39 -8.22
C ALA A 73 -5.50 -7.02 -7.53
N ASN A 74 -4.35 -6.73 -6.95
CA ASN A 74 -4.07 -5.41 -6.36
C ASN A 74 -4.05 -4.31 -7.42
N MET A 75 -3.47 -4.55 -8.60
CA MET A 75 -3.49 -3.57 -9.70
C MET A 75 -4.92 -3.27 -10.15
N VAL A 76 -5.76 -4.29 -10.34
CA VAL A 76 -7.18 -4.15 -10.73
C VAL A 76 -7.96 -3.36 -9.67
N THR A 77 -7.78 -3.70 -8.40
CA THR A 77 -8.42 -3.00 -7.29
C THR A 77 -7.92 -1.55 -7.20
N GLY A 78 -6.62 -1.33 -7.38
CA GLY A 78 -5.99 -0.01 -7.34
C GLY A 78 -6.52 0.96 -8.39
N VAL A 79 -6.62 0.53 -9.65
CA VAL A 79 -7.12 1.41 -10.73
C VAL A 79 -8.64 1.66 -10.67
N SER A 80 -9.37 0.79 -9.97
CA SER A 80 -10.82 0.89 -9.80
C SER A 80 -11.19 1.67 -8.53
N THR A 81 -10.89 1.13 -7.36
CA THR A 81 -11.24 1.73 -6.06
C THR A 81 -10.12 2.57 -5.47
N GLY A 82 -8.86 2.29 -5.81
CA GLY A 82 -7.69 2.85 -5.12
C GLY A 82 -7.50 2.28 -3.72
N PHE A 83 -6.38 2.64 -3.11
CA PHE A 83 -6.02 2.25 -1.76
C PHE A 83 -5.89 3.46 -0.85
N LYS A 84 -6.20 3.25 0.43
CA LYS A 84 -6.11 4.25 1.48
C LYS A 84 -5.41 3.66 2.69
N ARG A 85 -4.48 4.41 3.28
CA ARG A 85 -3.79 4.08 4.54
C ARG A 85 -3.85 5.27 5.46
N VAL A 86 -4.26 5.05 6.71
CA VAL A 86 -4.39 6.12 7.69
C VAL A 86 -3.32 5.95 8.76
N LEU A 87 -2.54 7.00 8.97
CA LEU A 87 -1.55 7.12 10.03
C LEU A 87 -2.04 8.13 11.07
N GLU A 88 -1.90 7.80 12.35
CA GLU A 88 -2.19 8.69 13.47
C GLU A 88 -0.86 9.21 14.04
N VAL A 89 -0.71 10.54 14.10
CA VAL A 89 0.43 11.17 14.77
C VAL A 89 0.05 11.46 16.21
N ASN A 90 0.60 10.66 17.13
CA ASN A 90 0.30 10.75 18.54
C ASN A 90 1.47 11.37 19.31
N GLY A 91 1.23 12.46 20.03
CA GLY A 91 2.24 13.09 20.87
C GLY A 91 1.93 14.53 21.19
N ILE A 92 2.41 15.00 22.34
CA ILE A 92 2.24 16.39 22.75
C ILE A 92 3.18 17.25 21.90
N GLY A 93 2.61 18.23 21.20
CA GLY A 93 3.36 19.10 20.28
C GLY A 93 3.71 18.45 18.94
N TYR A 94 3.27 17.21 18.69
CA TYR A 94 3.47 16.59 17.39
C TYR A 94 2.40 17.07 16.42
N LYS A 95 2.82 17.45 15.22
CA LYS A 95 1.94 17.97 14.17
C LYS A 95 2.40 17.50 12.80
N ALA A 96 1.43 17.32 11.92
CA ALA A 96 1.66 17.10 10.50
C ALA A 96 0.94 18.21 9.74
N GLU A 97 1.60 18.76 8.73
CA GLU A 97 1.05 19.77 7.85
C GLU A 97 1.40 19.42 6.41
N LEU A 98 0.49 19.67 5.48
CA LEU A 98 0.72 19.39 4.06
C LEU A 98 1.01 20.70 3.32
N ASN A 99 2.23 20.80 2.80
CA ASN A 99 2.69 21.92 1.98
C ASN A 99 2.83 21.46 0.53
N GLY A 100 1.74 21.54 -0.22
CA GLY A 100 1.69 21.03 -1.60
C GLY A 100 1.85 19.50 -1.64
N GLN A 101 2.97 19.01 -2.18
CA GLN A 101 3.32 17.58 -2.20
C GLN A 101 4.31 17.19 -1.09
N THR A 102 4.73 18.13 -0.24
CA THR A 102 5.66 17.85 0.86
C THR A 102 4.91 17.84 2.17
N LEU A 103 5.11 16.79 2.95
CA LEU A 103 4.50 16.61 4.26
C LEU A 103 5.49 17.09 5.33
N ASN A 104 5.18 18.22 5.97
CA ASN A 104 6.00 18.81 7.03
C ASN A 104 5.60 18.21 8.39
N LEU A 105 6.55 17.62 9.09
CA LEU A 105 6.34 16.86 10.32
C LEU A 105 7.11 17.49 11.47
N THR A 106 6.37 18.00 12.46
CA THR A 106 6.93 18.38 13.74
C THR A 106 6.79 17.21 14.70
N LEU A 107 7.87 16.45 14.92
CA LEU A 107 7.87 15.20 15.73
C LEU A 107 8.69 15.32 17.02
N GLY A 108 8.92 16.55 17.49
CA GLY A 108 9.75 16.84 18.67
C GLY A 108 11.25 16.70 18.42
N PHE A 109 11.68 16.76 17.15
CA PHE A 109 13.07 17.05 16.80
C PHE A 109 13.34 18.56 16.87
N SER A 110 14.61 18.97 16.86
CA SER A 110 14.98 20.39 16.91
C SER A 110 14.52 21.20 15.69
N HIS A 111 14.28 20.52 14.56
CA HIS A 111 13.76 21.11 13.33
C HIS A 111 12.60 20.25 12.79
N PRO A 112 11.65 20.85 12.04
CA PRO A 112 10.65 20.09 11.31
C PRO A 112 11.29 19.16 10.28
N VAL A 113 10.65 18.03 10.01
CA VAL A 113 11.09 17.06 8.99
C VAL A 113 10.20 17.22 7.76
N ASP A 114 10.79 17.61 6.64
CA ASP A 114 10.11 17.68 5.36
C ASP A 114 10.18 16.33 4.65
N PHE A 115 9.03 15.71 4.40
CA PHE A 115 8.92 14.45 3.69
C PHE A 115 8.25 14.66 2.33
N PRO A 116 9.00 14.63 1.21
CA PRO A 116 8.40 14.75 -0.12
C PRO A 116 7.63 13.48 -0.47
N LEU A 117 6.36 13.61 -0.86
CA LEU A 117 5.57 12.47 -1.31
C LEU A 117 6.02 12.03 -2.70
N PRO A 118 6.15 10.71 -2.94
CA PRO A 118 6.48 10.21 -4.27
C PRO A 118 5.28 10.40 -5.22
N GLN A 119 5.57 10.42 -6.52
CA GLN A 119 4.55 10.58 -7.56
C GLN A 119 3.51 9.46 -7.49
N GLY A 120 2.23 9.82 -7.65
CA GLY A 120 1.12 8.86 -7.61
C GLY A 120 0.55 8.59 -6.21
N ILE A 121 1.06 9.26 -5.17
CA ILE A 121 0.49 9.26 -3.82
C ILE A 121 0.01 10.65 -3.47
N THR A 122 -1.22 10.73 -2.98
CA THR A 122 -1.81 11.94 -2.39
C THR A 122 -1.90 11.76 -0.89
N ALA A 123 -1.63 12.83 -0.14
CA ALA A 123 -1.84 12.85 1.30
C ALA A 123 -2.87 13.90 1.67
N GLU A 124 -3.64 13.62 2.70
CA GLU A 124 -4.54 14.56 3.36
C GLU A 124 -4.27 14.53 4.86
N VAL A 125 -4.20 15.71 5.49
CA VAL A 125 -4.00 15.80 6.93
C VAL A 125 -5.24 16.37 7.58
N ASP A 126 -5.86 15.59 8.48
CA ASP A 126 -7.02 16.01 9.26
C ASP A 126 -6.60 16.85 10.48
N LYS A 127 -7.55 17.64 11.01
CA LYS A 127 -7.38 18.48 12.21
C LYS A 127 -6.96 17.70 13.45
N LYS A 128 -7.19 16.39 13.47
CA LYS A 128 -6.78 15.46 14.53
C LYS A 128 -5.35 14.92 14.37
N ASN A 129 -4.53 15.49 13.47
CA ASN A 129 -3.21 14.98 13.09
C ASN A 129 -3.24 13.55 12.53
N ASN A 130 -4.31 13.20 11.80
CA ASN A 130 -4.37 11.96 11.06
C ASN A 130 -3.91 12.23 9.62
N ILE A 131 -2.89 11.51 9.18
CA ILE A 131 -2.40 11.55 7.81
C ILE A 131 -3.07 10.41 7.05
N THR A 132 -3.93 10.77 6.12
CA THR A 132 -4.51 9.84 5.15
C THR A 132 -3.65 9.84 3.91
N LEU A 133 -3.10 8.69 3.54
CA LEU A 133 -2.41 8.47 2.28
C LEU A 133 -3.33 7.72 1.33
N GLU A 134 -3.47 8.21 0.10
CA GLU A 134 -4.22 7.57 -0.97
C GLU A 134 -3.34 7.36 -2.19
N GLY A 135 -3.55 6.25 -2.88
CA GLY A 135 -2.75 5.88 -4.05
C GLY A 135 -3.35 4.72 -4.82
N ILE A 136 -2.90 4.57 -6.07
CA ILE A 136 -3.34 3.50 -6.97
C ILE A 136 -2.48 2.25 -6.75
N ASP A 137 -1.19 2.44 -6.48
CA ASP A 137 -0.24 1.36 -6.22
C ASP A 137 -0.15 1.05 -4.72
N ASN A 138 -0.54 -0.16 -4.34
CA ASN A 138 -0.49 -0.64 -2.96
C ASN A 138 0.95 -0.80 -2.43
N GLU A 139 1.91 -1.16 -3.30
CA GLU A 139 3.31 -1.33 -2.89
C GLU A 139 3.92 0.02 -2.54
N LEU A 140 3.79 1.00 -3.43
CA LEU A 140 4.28 2.36 -3.22
C LEU A 140 3.59 3.02 -2.02
N LEU A 141 2.28 2.83 -1.87
CA LEU A 141 1.50 3.37 -0.74
C LEU A 141 1.99 2.79 0.59
N GLY A 142 2.19 1.47 0.65
CA GLY A 142 2.70 0.79 1.83
C GLY A 142 4.13 1.21 2.19
N GLN A 143 5.00 1.33 1.19
CA GLN A 143 6.38 1.79 1.39
C GLN A 143 6.40 3.23 1.93
N THR A 144 5.60 4.12 1.36
CA THR A 144 5.52 5.53 1.78
C THR A 144 5.01 5.65 3.21
N ALA A 145 3.94 4.91 3.54
CA ALA A 145 3.42 4.86 4.91
C ALA A 145 4.46 4.33 5.91
N ALA A 146 5.21 3.28 5.53
CA ALA A 146 6.27 2.72 6.35
C ALA A 146 7.44 3.71 6.54
N SER A 147 7.84 4.43 5.49
CA SER A 147 8.87 5.47 5.56
C SER A 147 8.47 6.62 6.50
N ILE A 148 7.22 7.09 6.42
CA ILE A 148 6.72 8.12 7.33
C ILE A 148 6.72 7.61 8.78
N ARG A 149 6.24 6.39 9.03
CA ARG A 149 6.26 5.77 10.36
C ARG A 149 7.69 5.61 10.91
N ALA A 150 8.67 5.32 10.06
CA ALA A 150 10.05 5.13 10.47
C ALA A 150 10.71 6.41 11.01
N LEU A 151 10.22 7.60 10.65
CA LEU A 151 10.75 8.88 11.16
C LEU A 151 10.59 8.99 12.69
N ARG A 152 9.46 8.53 13.22
CA ARG A 152 9.20 8.49 14.66
C ARG A 152 8.30 7.30 15.00
N PRO A 153 8.85 6.10 15.15
CA PRO A 153 8.05 4.92 15.48
C PRO A 153 7.38 5.07 16.86
N PRO A 154 6.27 4.37 17.09
CA PRO A 154 5.53 4.51 18.33
C PRO A 154 6.33 3.94 19.51
N GLU A 155 6.46 4.71 20.57
CA GLU A 155 7.18 4.29 21.77
C GLU A 155 6.41 3.23 22.57
N PRO A 156 7.09 2.31 23.29
CA PRO A 156 6.44 1.21 24.00
C PRO A 156 5.76 1.61 25.31
N TYR A 157 5.86 2.86 25.76
CA TYR A 157 5.26 3.32 27.03
C TYR A 157 3.95 4.07 26.81
N LYS A 158 4.00 5.32 26.32
CA LYS A 158 2.79 6.13 26.09
C LYS A 158 2.27 6.02 24.65
N GLY A 159 2.97 5.32 23.76
CA GLY A 159 2.57 5.18 22.35
C GLY A 159 2.72 6.47 21.53
N LYS A 160 3.53 7.42 22.00
CA LYS A 160 3.89 8.61 21.23
C LYS A 160 4.71 8.22 20.00
N GLY A 161 4.44 8.88 18.88
CA GLY A 161 5.01 8.61 17.57
C GLY A 161 3.92 8.50 16.52
N ILE A 162 4.32 8.05 15.34
CA ILE A 162 3.44 7.80 14.22
C ILE A 162 3.07 6.32 14.24
N LYS A 163 1.79 5.99 14.20
CA LYS A 163 1.28 4.61 14.15
C LYS A 163 0.23 4.47 13.05
N TYR A 164 -0.06 3.25 12.63
CA TYR A 164 -1.26 3.04 11.80
C TYR A 164 -2.52 3.21 12.66
N ALA A 165 -3.60 3.70 12.06
CA ALA A 165 -4.87 3.90 12.77
C ALA A 165 -5.41 2.58 13.37
N GLU A 166 -5.20 1.47 12.66
CA GLU A 166 -5.56 0.12 13.08
C GLU A 166 -4.52 -0.56 14.00
N GLU A 167 -3.34 0.04 14.23
CA GLU A 167 -2.25 -0.57 14.98
C GLU A 167 -2.48 -0.49 16.49
N ARG A 168 -2.53 -1.66 17.15
CA ARG A 168 -2.52 -1.76 18.61
C ARG A 168 -1.09 -1.80 19.13
N ILE A 169 -0.68 -0.75 19.85
CA ILE A 169 0.63 -0.69 20.51
C ILE A 169 0.58 -1.47 21.83
N ILE A 170 1.50 -2.41 21.99
CA ILE A 170 1.72 -3.12 23.25
C ILE A 170 2.47 -2.17 24.19
N ARG A 171 1.80 -1.78 25.29
CA ARG A 171 2.36 -0.84 26.26
C ARG A 171 3.04 -1.58 27.41
N LYS A 172 4.23 -1.12 27.77
CA LYS A 172 4.94 -1.51 28.99
C LYS A 172 4.53 -0.59 30.13
N ALA A 173 4.45 -1.14 31.34
CA ALA A 173 4.24 -0.34 32.54
C ALA A 173 5.41 0.64 32.71
N GLY A 174 5.10 1.93 32.79
CA GLY A 174 6.06 2.96 33.16
C GLY A 174 6.23 3.01 34.69
N LYS A 175 7.03 3.97 35.16
CA LYS A 175 7.01 4.34 36.58
C LYS A 175 5.65 4.97 36.90
N THR A 176 4.99 4.51 37.96
CA THR A 176 3.66 4.95 38.42
C THR A 176 3.66 6.34 39.07
N GLY A 177 4.60 7.22 38.73
CA GLY A 177 4.81 8.49 39.43
C GLY A 177 4.97 9.68 38.48
N ALA A 178 3.85 10.39 38.27
CA ALA A 178 3.72 11.85 38.15
C ALA A 178 2.24 12.18 37.95
#